data_AF-A0A1M5M135-F1
#
_entry.id   AF-A0A1M5M135-F1
#
_cell.length_a   1.000
_cell.length_b   1.000
_cell.length_c   1.000
_cell.angle_alpha   90.00
_cell.angle_beta   90.00
_cell.angle_gamma   90.00
#
_symmetry.space_group_name_H-M   'P 1'
#
loop_
_entity.id
_entity.type
_entity.pdbx_description
1 polymer ?
#
loop_
_entity_poly.entity_id
_entity_poly.type
_entity_poly.pdbx_seq_one_letter_code
_entity_poly.pdbx_strand_id
1 'polypeptide(L)' 'MGKKKRKKREVDEQLLDSLFTVEREWKQIKSLLNQSIEPTIEGRNTELVAQAKYLLLLKEARIRKISAVRYSK' A
#
# COMPACT_ATOMS: atom_id res chain seq x y z
N MET A 1 -1.46 -15.24 28.12
CA MET A 1 -2.42 -14.86 27.05
C MET A 1 -2.16 -13.48 26.40
N GLY A 2 -1.38 -12.56 26.98
CA GLY A 2 -1.22 -11.18 26.45
C GLY A 2 -0.19 -10.97 25.33
N LYS A 3 0.95 -11.70 25.33
CA LYS A 3 2.06 -11.46 24.37
C LYS A 3 1.68 -11.74 22.90
N LYS A 4 0.95 -12.83 22.65
CA LYS A 4 0.51 -13.22 21.29
C LYS A 4 -0.47 -12.21 20.68
N LYS A 5 -1.42 -11.70 21.48
CA LYS A 5 -2.38 -10.67 21.04
C LYS A 5 -1.68 -9.36 20.70
N ARG A 6 -0.71 -8.94 21.52
CA ARG A 6 0.11 -7.73 21.28
C ARG A 6 0.93 -7.84 19.99
N LYS A 7 1.61 -8.98 19.76
CA LYS A 7 2.37 -9.22 18.53
C LYS A 7 1.49 -9.23 17.28
N LYS A 8 0.28 -9.81 17.35
CA LYS A 8 -0.67 -9.78 16.24
C LYS A 8 -1.04 -8.34 15.86
N ARG A 9 -1.40 -7.53 16.87
CA ARG A 9 -1.77 -6.13 16.67
C ARG A 9 -0.63 -5.32 16.04
N GLU A 10 0.59 -5.49 16.51
CA GLU A 10 1.77 -4.82 15.97
C GLU A 10 2.00 -5.13 14.48
N VAL A 11 1.85 -6.41 14.08
CA VAL A 11 1.95 -6.81 12.67
C VAL A 11 0.81 -6.22 11.84
N ASP A 12 -0.40 -6.18 12.39
CA ASP A 12 -1.58 -5.61 11.71
C ASP A 12 -1.42 -4.08 11.53
N GLU A 13 -0.83 -3.38 12.50
CA GLU A 13 -0.47 -1.96 12.41
C GLU A 13 0.62 -1.73 11.35
N GLN A 14 1.71 -2.51 11.36
CA GLN A 14 2.77 -2.43 10.35
C GLN A 14 2.27 -2.70 8.92
N LEU A 15 1.31 -3.61 8.77
CA LEU A 15 0.68 -3.89 7.48
C LEU A 15 -0.06 -2.66 6.95
N LEU A 16 -0.84 -2.00 7.82
CA LEU A 16 -1.59 -0.80 7.45
C LEU A 16 -0.65 0.37 7.12
N ASP A 17 0.40 0.57 7.92
CA ASP A 17 1.40 1.61 7.65
C ASP A 17 2.09 1.40 6.29
N SER A 18 2.43 0.15 5.98
CA SER A 18 2.99 -0.24 4.68
C SER A 18 2.00 -0.01 3.55
N LEU A 19 0.73 -0.39 3.73
CA LEU A 19 -0.34 -0.22 2.75
C LEU A 19 -0.53 1.25 2.38
N PHE A 20 -0.66 2.13 3.37
CA PHE A 20 -0.85 3.56 3.12
C PHE A 20 0.40 4.25 2.55
N THR A 21 1.59 3.77 2.90
CA THR A 21 2.84 4.28 2.33
C THR A 21 2.92 3.94 0.84
N VAL A 22 2.71 2.67 0.47
CA VAL A 22 2.74 2.23 -0.92
C VAL A 22 1.60 2.86 -1.73
N GLU A 23 0.41 3.05 -1.15
CA GLU A 23 -0.69 3.75 -1.82
C GLU A 23 -0.30 5.18 -2.21
N ARG A 24 0.31 5.92 -1.29
CA ARG A 24 0.77 7.30 -1.53
C ARG A 24 1.83 7.32 -2.63
N GLU A 25 2.82 6.44 -2.56
CA GLU A 25 3.89 6.33 -3.55
C GLU A 25 3.31 6.01 -4.94
N TRP A 26 2.42 5.02 -5.03
CA TRP A 26 1.78 4.67 -6.29
C TRP A 26 0.99 5.85 -6.87
N LYS A 27 0.18 6.54 -6.06
CA LYS A 27 -0.58 7.72 -6.52
C LYS A 27 0.33 8.86 -6.97
N GLN A 28 1.47 9.07 -6.32
CA GLN A 28 2.47 10.06 -6.75
C GLN A 28 3.09 9.68 -8.10
N ILE A 29 3.56 8.45 -8.26
CA ILE A 29 4.14 7.96 -9.53
C ILE A 29 3.12 8.08 -10.66
N LYS A 30 1.88 7.64 -10.42
CA LYS A 30 0.78 7.73 -11.38
C LYS A 30 0.48 9.18 -11.79
N SER A 31 0.47 10.10 -10.82
CA SER A 31 0.25 11.52 -11.10
C SER A 31 1.36 12.11 -11.98
N LEU A 32 2.62 11.77 -11.70
CA LEU A 32 3.76 12.23 -12.50
C LEU A 32 3.70 11.69 -13.93
N LEU A 33 3.38 10.41 -14.12
CA LEU A 33 3.24 9.81 -15.44
C LEU A 33 2.10 10.42 -16.24
N ASN A 34 0.96 10.71 -15.60
CA ASN A 34 -0.18 11.36 -16.24
C ASN A 34 0.13 12.79 -16.71
N GLN A 35 1.08 13.46 -16.05
CA GLN A 35 1.53 14.80 -16.43
C GLN A 35 2.68 14.77 -17.45
N SER A 36 3.26 13.59 -17.73
CA SER A 36 4.35 13.45 -18.69
C SER A 36 3.82 13.44 -20.12
N ILE A 37 4.44 14.24 -20.98
CA ILE A 37 4.18 14.24 -22.43
C ILE A 37 4.68 12.94 -23.06
N GLU A 38 5.79 12.40 -22.55
CA GLU A 38 6.36 11.11 -22.99
C GLU A 38 6.80 10.29 -21.77
N PRO A 39 5.92 9.46 -21.21
CA PRO A 39 6.27 8.57 -20.09
C PRO A 39 7.16 7.42 -20.57
N THR A 40 8.33 7.28 -19.94
CA THR A 40 9.30 6.20 -20.24
C THR A 40 8.76 4.82 -19.87
N ILE A 41 9.32 3.77 -20.49
CA ILE A 41 8.99 2.38 -20.17
C ILE A 41 9.32 2.07 -18.70
N GLU A 42 10.45 2.57 -18.21
CA GLU A 42 10.88 2.43 -16.82
C GLU A 42 9.89 3.08 -15.85
N GLY A 43 9.36 4.25 -16.22
CA GLY A 43 8.33 4.94 -15.45
C GLY A 43 7.05 4.10 -15.33
N ARG A 44 6.55 3.57 -16.45
CA ARG A 44 5.38 2.67 -16.48
C ARG A 44 5.61 1.40 -15.68
N ASN A 45 6.78 0.78 -15.82
CA ASN A 45 7.15 -0.41 -15.04
C ASN A 45 7.17 -0.12 -13.54
N THR A 46 7.68 1.05 -13.15
CA THR A 46 7.71 1.48 -11.75
C THR A 46 6.30 1.68 -11.20
N GLU A 47 5.38 2.28 -11.97
CA GLU A 47 3.97 2.39 -11.59
C GLU A 47 3.32 1.02 -11.38
N LEU A 48 3.52 0.10 -12.33
CA LEU A 48 2.95 -1.27 -12.27
C LEU A 48 3.45 -2.03 -11.04
N VAL A 49 4.74 -1.91 -10.72
CA VAL A 49 5.32 -2.54 -9.52
C VAL A 49 4.73 -1.93 -8.24
N ALA A 50 4.58 -0.61 -8.17
CA ALA A 50 3.97 0.06 -7.03
C ALA A 50 2.50 -0.35 -6.84
N GLN A 51 1.75 -0.42 -7.94
CA GLN A 51 0.36 -0.90 -7.95
C GLN A 51 0.26 -2.36 -7.48
N ALA A 52 1.14 -3.24 -7.96
CA ALA A 52 1.15 -4.64 -7.57
C ALA A 52 1.43 -4.81 -6.06
N LYS A 53 2.37 -4.03 -5.50
CA LYS A 53 2.62 -3.99 -4.05
C LYS A 53 1.37 -3.56 -3.28
N TYR A 54 0.68 -2.52 -3.72
CA TYR A 54 -0.55 -2.05 -3.08
C TYR A 54 -1.65 -3.12 -3.08
N LEU A 55 -1.90 -3.77 -4.23
CA LEU A 55 -2.89 -4.84 -4.35
C LEU A 55 -2.55 -6.06 -3.49
N LEU A 56 -1.27 -6.42 -3.38
CA LEU A 56 -0.81 -7.49 -2.50
C LEU A 56 -1.13 -7.20 -1.02
N LEU A 57 -0.87 -5.97 -0.57
CA LEU A 57 -1.14 -5.55 0.80
C LEU A 57 -2.65 -5.50 1.10
N LEU A 58 -3.48 -5.08 0.13
CA LEU A 58 -4.94 -5.16 0.24
C LEU A 58 -5.43 -6.60 0.38
N LYS A 59 -4.87 -7.53 -0.41
CA LYS A 59 -5.18 -8.95 -0.32
C LYS A 59 -4.85 -9.50 1.07
N GLU A 60 -3.71 -9.12 1.63
CA GLU A 60 -3.28 -9.54 2.97
C GLU A 60 -4.18 -8.95 4.07
N ALA A 61 -4.55 -7.67 3.98
CA ALA A 61 -5.48 -7.04 4.91
C ALA A 61 -6.84 -7.76 4.92
N ARG A 62 -7.32 -8.18 3.74
CA ARG A 62 -8.55 -8.98 3.60
C ARG A 62 -8.43 -10.34 4.28
N ILE A 63 -7.32 -11.06 4.08
CA ILE A 63 -7.04 -12.37 4.72
C ILE A 63 -7.04 -12.23 6.25
N ARG A 64 -6.48 -11.15 6.76
CA ARG A 64 -6.40 -10.86 8.20
C ARG A 64 -7.68 -10.26 8.79
N LYS A 65 -8.67 -9.92 7.96
CA LYS A 65 -9.92 -9.24 8.34
C LYS A 65 -9.68 -7.87 8.98
N ILE A 66 -8.72 -7.13 8.45
CA ILE A 66 -8.41 -5.75 8.88
C ILE A 66 -9.09 -4.78 7.91
N SER A 67 -9.75 -3.76 8.45
CA SER A 67 -10.31 -2.68 7.64
C SER A 67 -9.18 -1.77 7.15
N ALA A 68 -9.03 -1.67 5.82
CA ALA A 68 -8.07 -0.77 5.18
C ALA A 68 -8.62 0.66 5.00
N VAL A 69 -9.51 1.11 5.89
CA VAL A 69 -10.11 2.44 5.84
C VAL A 69 -9.26 3.40 6.67
N ARG A 70 -8.83 4.49 6.04
CA ARG A 70 -8.15 5.59 6.73
C ARG A 70 -9.22 6.41 7.46
N TYR A 71 -9.24 6.37 8.79
CA TYR A 71 -9.97 7.38 9.55
C TYR A 71 -9.16 8.68 9.52
N SER A 72 -9.61 9.69 8.77
CA SER A 72 -9.09 11.05 8.96
C SER A 72 -9.60 11.54 10.32
N LYS A 73 -8.67 11.87 11.23
CA LYS A 73 -8.99 12.75 12.35
C LYS A 73 -9.10 14.18 11.86
#